data_AF-A0A7C4BF02-F1
#
_entry.id   AF-A0A7C4BF02-F1
#
_cell.length_a   1.000
_cell.length_b   1.000
_cell.length_c   1.000
_cell.angle_alpha   90.00
_cell.angle_beta   90.00
_cell.angle_gamma   90.00
#
_symmetry.space_group_name_H-M   'P 1'
#
loop_
_entity.id
_entity.type
_entity.pdbx_description
1 polymer ?
#
loop_
_entity_poly.entity_id
_entity_poly.type
_entity_poly.pdbx_seq_one_letter_code
_entity_poly.pdbx_strand_id
1 'polypeptide(L)'
;MPKVREEGALGRRTIEGLDAELIEEAREALTEVEEYAAEGVPILVEGKKDREALERLSIRGTILELSRGGRMLNLLESLKYKRVLILTDFDTKGRELASFCCKHLVKLGVEPILEPYQKLRKLRKKFKEVESLVKLRTLLERIEWRGQKTTSWKGVQ
;
A
#
# COMPACT_ATOMS: atom_id res chain seq x y z
N MET A 1 19.68 15.49 19.87
CA MET A 1 19.68 15.87 18.44
C MET A 1 20.49 14.83 17.67
N PRO A 2 19.89 13.96 16.84
CA PRO A 2 20.67 13.01 16.07
C PRO A 2 21.43 13.72 14.93
N LYS A 3 22.62 13.19 14.61
CA LYS A 3 23.60 13.76 13.69
C LYS A 3 23.10 13.76 12.24
N VAL A 4 23.03 14.96 11.66
CA VAL A 4 22.67 15.31 10.26
C VAL A 4 23.50 14.57 9.18
N ARG A 5 24.57 13.84 9.53
CA ARG A 5 25.52 13.25 8.57
C ARG A 5 25.19 11.81 8.14
N GLU A 6 24.44 11.02 8.91
CA GLU A 6 24.10 9.63 8.51
C GLU A 6 22.83 9.53 7.64
N GLU A 7 21.91 10.50 7.76
CA GLU A 7 20.62 10.48 7.03
C GLU A 7 20.76 10.63 5.51
N GLY A 8 21.86 11.23 5.04
CA GLY A 8 22.15 11.46 3.63
C GLY A 8 22.51 10.20 2.85
N ALA A 9 23.24 9.27 3.47
CA ALA A 9 23.76 8.06 2.81
C ALA A 9 22.73 6.92 2.76
N LEU A 10 21.90 6.77 3.80
CA LEU A 10 20.83 5.78 3.82
C LEU A 10 19.72 6.14 2.82
N GLY A 11 19.40 7.43 2.66
CA GLY A 11 18.37 7.90 1.74
C GLY A 11 18.71 7.72 0.25
N ARG A 12 19.98 7.88 -0.16
CA ARG A 12 20.36 7.71 -1.59
C ARG A 12 20.18 6.28 -2.09
N ARG A 13 20.58 5.27 -1.29
CA ARG A 13 20.42 3.85 -1.64
C ARG A 13 18.95 3.41 -1.70
N THR A 14 18.07 4.01 -0.89
CA THR A 14 16.64 3.63 -0.90
C THR A 14 15.93 4.09 -2.18
N ILE A 15 16.29 5.27 -2.71
CA ILE A 15 15.66 5.86 -3.91
C ILE A 15 16.24 5.27 -5.21
N GLU A 16 17.43 4.68 -5.16
CA GLU A 16 18.10 4.08 -6.33
C GLU A 16 17.22 3.05 -7.04
N GLY A 17 16.83 3.30 -8.29
CA GLY A 17 15.92 2.44 -9.06
C GLY A 17 14.42 2.69 -8.83
N LEU A 18 14.06 3.82 -8.21
CA LEU A 18 12.72 4.41 -8.28
C LEU A 18 12.80 5.63 -9.21
N ASP A 19 12.16 5.56 -10.37
CA ASP A 19 11.99 6.72 -11.24
C ASP A 19 10.77 7.55 -10.82
N ALA A 20 10.64 8.75 -11.41
CA ALA A 20 9.57 9.68 -11.08
C ALA A 20 8.17 9.12 -11.35
N GLU A 21 8.02 8.33 -12.41
CA GLU A 21 6.75 7.69 -12.78
C GLU A 21 6.31 6.69 -11.72
N LEU A 22 7.21 5.80 -11.29
CA LEU A 22 6.93 4.83 -10.25
C LEU A 22 6.67 5.47 -8.88
N ILE A 23 7.32 6.62 -8.60
CA ILE A 23 7.06 7.42 -7.40
C ILE A 23 5.64 7.99 -7.42
N GLU A 24 5.23 8.57 -8.56
CA GLU A 24 3.91 9.18 -8.67
C GLU A 24 2.80 8.13 -8.60
N GLU A 25 2.95 7.02 -9.33
CA GLU A 25 2.00 5.90 -9.26
C GLU A 25 1.86 5.36 -7.83
N ALA A 26 2.94 5.33 -7.05
CA ALA A 26 2.91 4.90 -5.66
C ALA A 26 2.15 5.89 -4.76
N ARG A 27 2.30 7.20 -5.00
CA ARG A 27 1.55 8.24 -4.29
C ARG A 27 0.07 8.16 -4.62
N GLU A 28 -0.26 8.04 -5.90
CA GLU A 28 -1.63 7.86 -6.36
C GLU A 28 -2.26 6.62 -5.71
N ALA A 29 -1.56 5.49 -5.74
CA ALA A 29 -2.10 4.25 -5.19
C ALA A 29 -2.36 4.33 -3.68
N LEU A 30 -1.47 4.97 -2.90
CA LEU A 30 -1.72 5.19 -1.48
C LEU A 30 -2.93 6.11 -1.24
N THR A 31 -3.07 7.15 -2.05
CA THR A 31 -4.22 8.06 -2.01
C THR A 31 -5.52 7.31 -2.33
N GLU A 32 -5.53 6.48 -3.37
CA GLU A 32 -6.70 5.67 -3.73
C GLU A 32 -7.08 4.69 -2.60
N VAL A 33 -6.11 4.07 -1.92
CA VAL A 33 -6.39 3.20 -0.76
C VAL A 33 -7.04 4.00 0.38
N GLU A 34 -6.54 5.21 0.66
CA GLU A 34 -7.12 6.11 1.66
C GLU A 34 -8.56 6.52 1.29
N GLU A 35 -8.80 6.88 0.03
CA GLU A 35 -10.11 7.26 -0.50
C GLU A 35 -11.11 6.11 -0.42
N TYR A 36 -10.74 4.91 -0.87
CA TYR A 36 -11.59 3.73 -0.76
C TYR A 36 -11.94 3.41 0.69
N ALA A 37 -10.97 3.50 1.60
CA ALA A 37 -11.24 3.30 3.03
C ALA A 37 -12.23 4.34 3.57
N ALA A 38 -12.08 5.62 3.19
CA ALA A 38 -12.96 6.71 3.60
C ALA A 38 -14.38 6.57 3.03
N GLU A 39 -14.52 6.01 1.82
CA GLU A 39 -15.82 5.65 1.20
C GLU A 39 -16.50 4.44 1.87
N GLY A 40 -15.83 3.79 2.83
CA GLY A 40 -16.36 2.60 3.51
C GLY A 40 -16.18 1.31 2.71
N VAL A 41 -15.33 1.31 1.68
CA VAL A 41 -14.92 0.07 1.02
C VAL A 41 -14.02 -0.72 1.97
N PRO A 42 -14.35 -1.99 2.29
CA PRO A 42 -13.49 -2.80 3.12
C PRO A 42 -12.18 -3.15 2.39
N ILE A 43 -11.08 -3.13 3.13
CA ILE A 43 -9.76 -3.55 2.65
C ILE A 43 -9.46 -4.95 3.19
N LEU A 44 -9.22 -5.89 2.30
CA LEU A 44 -8.88 -7.27 2.60
C LEU A 44 -7.36 -7.45 2.62
N VAL A 45 -6.80 -7.80 3.78
CA VAL A 45 -5.36 -7.99 4.02
C VAL A 45 -5.02 -9.41 4.48
N GLU A 46 -3.76 -9.84 4.42
CA GLU A 46 -3.39 -11.22 4.82
C GLU A 46 -3.46 -11.44 6.34
N GLY A 47 -3.18 -10.41 7.14
CA GLY A 47 -3.30 -10.57 8.58
C GLY A 47 -3.14 -9.30 9.39
N LYS A 48 -3.13 -9.50 10.71
CA LYS A 48 -3.08 -8.44 11.72
C LYS A 48 -1.96 -7.41 11.51
N LYS A 49 -0.77 -7.84 11.09
CA LYS A 49 0.35 -6.91 10.91
C LYS A 49 0.12 -5.94 9.75
N ASP A 50 -0.50 -6.40 8.67
CA ASP A 50 -0.86 -5.57 7.53
C ASP A 50 -1.89 -4.53 7.94
N ARG A 51 -2.90 -4.96 8.71
CA ARG A 51 -3.87 -4.06 9.32
C ARG A 51 -3.19 -2.99 10.18
N GLU A 52 -2.32 -3.39 11.10
CA GLU A 52 -1.56 -2.45 11.94
C GLU A 52 -0.72 -1.48 11.11
N ALA A 53 -0.17 -1.93 9.98
CA ALA A 53 0.58 -1.08 9.06
C ALA A 53 -0.30 -0.04 8.37
N LEU A 54 -1.49 -0.42 7.90
CA LEU A 54 -2.47 0.51 7.34
C LEU A 54 -2.97 1.51 8.39
N GLU A 55 -3.23 1.07 9.62
CA GLU A 55 -3.61 1.96 10.72
C GLU A 55 -2.51 2.98 11.04
N ARG A 56 -1.23 2.60 10.99
CA ARG A 56 -0.08 3.52 11.14
C ARG A 56 0.02 4.55 10.00
N LEU A 57 -0.47 4.20 8.81
CA LEU A 57 -0.61 5.12 7.68
C LEU A 57 -1.83 6.04 7.81
N SER A 58 -2.60 5.95 8.91
CA SER A 58 -3.87 6.64 9.09
C SER A 58 -4.97 6.24 8.10
N ILE A 59 -4.80 5.10 7.42
CA ILE A 59 -5.87 4.46 6.63
C ILE A 59 -6.85 3.85 7.63
N ARG A 60 -7.93 4.59 7.89
CA ARG A 60 -8.96 4.23 8.88
C ARG A 60 -10.22 3.82 8.11
N GLY A 61 -10.65 2.57 8.30
CA GLY A 61 -11.81 2.00 7.64
C GLY A 61 -12.01 0.55 8.07
N THR A 62 -12.89 -0.17 7.38
CA THR A 62 -13.07 -1.60 7.63
C THR A 62 -11.91 -2.38 7.04
N ILE A 63 -11.01 -2.90 7.88
CA ILE A 63 -9.90 -3.76 7.46
C ILE A 63 -10.22 -5.20 7.86
N LEU A 64 -10.29 -6.09 6.88
CA LEU A 64 -10.64 -7.49 7.03
C LEU A 64 -9.39 -8.35 6.87
N GLU A 65 -9.12 -9.18 7.87
CA GLU A 65 -7.95 -10.06 7.89
C GLU A 65 -8.31 -11.44 7.32
N LEU A 66 -7.57 -11.88 6.30
CA LEU A 66 -7.62 -13.24 5.77
C LEU A 66 -6.99 -14.19 6.79
N SER A 67 -7.77 -14.61 7.80
CA SER A 67 -7.28 -15.51 8.83
C SER A 67 -6.57 -16.73 8.23
N ARG A 68 -5.37 -17.07 8.73
CA ARG A 68 -4.67 -18.31 8.35
C ARG A 68 -5.50 -19.52 8.79
N GLY A 69 -5.68 -20.49 7.90
CA GLY A 69 -6.55 -21.67 8.09
C GLY A 69 -7.85 -21.58 7.30
N GLY A 70 -8.62 -22.68 7.22
CA GLY A 70 -9.77 -22.86 6.31
C GLY A 70 -10.98 -21.93 6.48
N ARG A 71 -10.84 -20.79 7.17
CA ARG A 71 -11.89 -19.80 7.44
C ARG A 71 -11.94 -18.64 6.44
N MET A 72 -10.98 -18.54 5.53
CA MET A 72 -10.97 -17.52 4.46
C MET A 72 -12.25 -17.54 3.61
N LEU A 73 -12.70 -18.74 3.18
CA LEU A 73 -13.92 -18.87 2.37
C LEU A 73 -15.14 -18.37 3.13
N ASN A 74 -15.29 -18.76 4.40
CA ASN A 74 -16.38 -18.30 5.26
C ASN A 74 -16.38 -16.77 5.40
N LEU A 75 -15.19 -16.13 5.50
CA LEU A 75 -15.10 -14.68 5.51
C LEU A 75 -15.64 -14.09 4.21
N LEU A 76 -15.15 -14.55 3.05
CA LEU A 76 -15.59 -14.05 1.74
C LEU A 76 -17.10 -14.22 1.52
N GLU A 77 -17.66 -15.37 1.88
CA GLU A 77 -19.09 -15.66 1.80
C GLU A 77 -19.95 -14.82 2.76
N SER A 78 -19.36 -14.36 3.87
CA SER A 78 -20.06 -13.52 4.85
C SER A 78 -20.13 -12.03 4.45
N LEU A 79 -19.41 -11.61 3.40
CA LEU A 79 -19.32 -10.22 3.01
C LEU A 79 -20.64 -9.72 2.44
N LYS A 80 -21.14 -8.61 3.00
CA LYS A 80 -22.35 -7.90 2.54
C LYS A 80 -22.02 -6.59 1.84
N TYR A 81 -20.85 -6.51 1.21
CA TYR A 81 -20.34 -5.31 0.55
C TYR A 81 -20.51 -5.41 -0.96
N LYS A 82 -20.72 -4.28 -1.64
CA LYS A 82 -20.77 -4.24 -3.10
C LYS A 82 -19.38 -4.36 -3.73
N ARG A 83 -18.37 -3.77 -3.07
CA ARG A 83 -16.97 -3.77 -3.52
C ARG A 83 -16.05 -4.07 -2.36
N VAL A 84 -14.88 -4.64 -2.64
CA VAL A 84 -13.82 -4.94 -1.66
C VAL A 84 -12.47 -4.65 -2.29
N LEU A 85 -11.62 -3.87 -1.62
CA LEU A 85 -10.24 -3.67 -2.05
C LEU A 85 -9.38 -4.82 -1.56
N ILE A 86 -8.60 -5.43 -2.45
CA ILE A 86 -7.67 -6.51 -2.09
C ILE A 86 -6.26 -5.93 -1.95
N LEU A 87 -5.64 -6.13 -0.78
CA LEU A 87 -4.28 -5.70 -0.50
C LEU A 87 -3.51 -6.81 0.22
N THR A 88 -3.06 -7.79 -0.55
CA THR A 88 -2.18 -8.88 -0.09
C THR A 88 -0.71 -8.52 -0.25
N ASP A 89 0.19 -9.38 0.20
CA ASP A 89 1.61 -9.21 -0.06
C ASP A 89 1.91 -9.25 -1.57
N PHE A 90 2.96 -8.55 -1.97
CA PHE A 90 3.37 -8.40 -3.37
C PHE A 90 4.30 -9.53 -3.85
N ASP A 91 4.44 -10.58 -3.04
CA ASP A 91 5.18 -11.79 -3.38
C ASP A 91 4.33 -12.76 -4.23
N THR A 92 4.89 -13.92 -4.57
CA THR A 92 4.18 -14.92 -5.39
C THR A 92 2.93 -15.47 -4.68
N LYS A 93 3.00 -15.71 -3.37
CA LYS A 93 1.90 -16.29 -2.60
C LYS A 93 0.77 -15.27 -2.42
N GLY A 94 1.12 -14.03 -2.10
CA GLY A 94 0.15 -12.95 -1.99
C GLY A 94 -0.56 -12.67 -3.32
N ARG A 95 0.13 -12.84 -4.47
CA ARG A 95 -0.51 -12.78 -5.80
C ARG A 95 -1.52 -13.91 -6.04
N GLU A 96 -1.15 -15.14 -5.68
CA GLU A 96 -2.05 -16.29 -5.78
C GLU A 96 -3.28 -16.10 -4.90
N LEU A 97 -3.09 -15.56 -3.69
CA LEU A 97 -4.15 -15.23 -2.75
C LEU A 97 -5.07 -14.12 -3.28
N ALA A 98 -4.52 -13.05 -3.87
CA ALA A 98 -5.32 -12.00 -4.51
C ALA A 98 -6.16 -12.54 -5.66
N SER A 99 -5.56 -13.38 -6.51
CA SER A 99 -6.27 -14.04 -7.62
C SER A 99 -7.38 -14.97 -7.12
N PHE A 100 -7.11 -15.72 -6.06
CA PHE A 100 -8.10 -16.57 -5.40
C PHE A 100 -9.29 -15.74 -4.87
N CYS A 101 -9.02 -14.68 -4.11
CA CYS A 101 -10.04 -13.81 -3.54
C CYS A 101 -10.87 -13.14 -4.63
N CYS A 102 -10.23 -12.58 -5.65
CA CYS A 102 -10.90 -11.96 -6.80
C CYS A 102 -11.90 -12.92 -7.46
N LYS A 103 -11.47 -14.15 -7.79
CA LYS A 103 -12.35 -15.16 -8.40
C LYS A 103 -13.55 -15.52 -7.52
N HIS A 104 -13.38 -15.55 -6.21
CA HIS A 104 -14.47 -15.89 -5.29
C HIS A 104 -15.42 -14.72 -5.08
N LEU A 105 -14.90 -13.50 -4.91
CA LEU A 105 -15.71 -12.28 -4.79
C LEU A 105 -16.62 -12.08 -6.00
N VAL A 106 -16.07 -12.23 -7.21
CA VAL A 106 -16.86 -12.12 -8.45
C VAL A 106 -18.01 -13.14 -8.49
N LYS A 107 -17.77 -14.39 -8.07
CA LYS A 107 -18.82 -15.42 -7.99
C LYS A 107 -19.91 -15.08 -6.96
N LEU A 108 -19.56 -14.33 -5.92
CA LEU A 108 -20.47 -13.86 -4.89
C LEU A 108 -21.16 -12.54 -5.27
N GLY A 109 -20.91 -12.00 -6.47
CA GLY A 109 -21.47 -10.72 -6.91
C GLY A 109 -20.84 -9.50 -6.22
N VAL A 110 -19.66 -9.66 -5.64
CA VAL A 110 -18.87 -8.59 -5.01
C VAL A 110 -17.76 -8.16 -5.96
N GLU A 111 -17.64 -6.87 -6.21
CA GLU A 111 -16.64 -6.29 -7.10
C GLU A 111 -15.26 -6.19 -6.40
N PRO A 112 -14.22 -6.90 -6.87
CA PRO A 112 -12.87 -6.75 -6.34
C PRO A 112 -12.19 -5.51 -6.95
N ILE A 113 -11.70 -4.61 -6.11
CA ILE A 113 -10.86 -3.47 -6.48
C ILE A 113 -9.40 -3.88 -6.39
N LEU A 114 -8.64 -3.66 -7.47
CA LEU A 114 -7.26 -4.13 -7.61
C LEU A 114 -6.30 -3.05 -8.14
N GLU A 115 -6.81 -1.91 -8.57
CA GLU A 115 -6.05 -0.83 -9.20
C GLU A 115 -4.93 -0.33 -8.28
N PRO A 116 -5.17 -0.01 -6.99
CA PRO A 116 -4.09 0.44 -6.10
C PRO A 116 -3.08 -0.67 -5.84
N TYR A 117 -3.54 -1.92 -5.69
CA TYR A 117 -2.68 -3.10 -5.54
C TYR A 117 -1.75 -3.27 -6.75
N GLN A 118 -2.25 -3.11 -7.97
CA GLN A 118 -1.47 -3.26 -9.20
C GLN A 118 -0.37 -2.19 -9.32
N LYS A 119 -0.69 -0.94 -9.00
CA LYS A 119 0.28 0.18 -8.94
C LYS A 119 1.37 -0.11 -7.90
N LEU A 120 0.99 -0.41 -6.65
CA LEU A 120 1.94 -0.73 -5.57
C LEU A 120 2.81 -1.95 -5.88
N ARG A 121 2.27 -2.98 -6.55
CA ARG A 121 3.02 -4.21 -6.89
C ARG A 121 4.20 -3.96 -7.84
N LYS A 122 4.23 -2.85 -8.58
CA LYS A 122 5.39 -2.47 -9.40
C LYS A 122 6.64 -2.25 -8.54
N LEU A 123 6.46 -1.84 -7.28
CA LEU A 123 7.50 -1.63 -6.28
C LEU A 123 8.01 -2.91 -5.59
N ARG A 124 7.48 -4.11 -5.91
CA ARG A 124 7.77 -5.38 -5.22
C ARG A 124 9.25 -5.76 -5.09
N LYS A 125 10.13 -5.19 -5.95
CA LYS A 125 11.58 -5.41 -5.83
C LYS A 125 12.15 -4.82 -4.53
N LYS A 126 11.54 -3.76 -4.01
CA LYS A 126 11.95 -3.04 -2.79
C LYS A 126 10.95 -3.21 -1.64
N PHE A 127 9.66 -3.31 -1.95
CA PHE A 127 8.56 -3.32 -0.98
C PHE A 127 7.71 -4.56 -1.24
N LYS A 128 7.99 -5.67 -0.56
CA LYS A 128 7.35 -6.97 -0.84
C LYS A 128 6.08 -7.23 -0.04
N GLU A 129 5.99 -6.62 1.13
CA GLU A 129 4.95 -6.89 2.12
C GLU A 129 4.08 -5.65 2.32
N VAL A 130 2.82 -5.80 2.69
CA VAL A 130 1.95 -4.64 3.00
C VAL A 130 2.53 -3.82 4.16
N GLU A 131 3.16 -4.47 5.15
CA GLU A 131 3.89 -3.81 6.23
C GLU A 131 4.95 -2.81 5.72
N SER A 132 5.52 -3.05 4.53
CA SER A 132 6.54 -2.20 3.95
C SER A 132 6.00 -0.88 3.38
N LEU A 133 4.67 -0.71 3.25
CA LEU A 133 4.04 0.54 2.83
C LEU A 133 4.30 1.69 3.82
N VAL A 134 4.48 1.40 5.12
CA VAL A 134 4.91 2.41 6.11
C VAL A 134 6.25 3.02 5.71
N LYS A 135 7.20 2.19 5.27
CA LYS A 135 8.52 2.65 4.81
C LYS A 135 8.40 3.42 3.49
N LEU A 136 7.50 3.01 2.61
CA LEU A 136 7.21 3.71 1.36
C LEU A 136 6.68 5.12 1.62
N ARG A 137 5.69 5.29 2.51
CA ARG A 137 5.14 6.61 2.88
C ARG A 137 6.24 7.55 3.37
N THR A 138 7.07 7.09 4.31
CA THR A 138 8.21 7.85 4.83
C THR A 138 9.20 8.22 3.72
N LEU A 139 9.43 7.33 2.75
CA LEU A 139 10.31 7.62 1.62
C LEU A 139 9.74 8.72 0.72
N LEU A 140 8.45 8.65 0.39
CA LEU A 140 7.77 9.63 -0.46
C LEU A 140 7.78 11.03 0.17
N GLU A 141 7.51 11.13 1.48
CA GLU A 141 7.60 12.39 2.24
C GLU A 141 9.01 13.00 2.20
N ARG A 142 10.05 12.15 2.28
CA ARG A 142 11.45 12.61 2.19
C ARG A 142 11.82 13.11 0.79
N ILE A 143 11.28 12.49 -0.26
CA ILE A 143 11.50 12.92 -1.65
C ILE A 143 10.86 14.30 -1.86
N GLU A 144 9.61 14.46 -1.41
CA GLU A 144 8.87 15.71 -1.49
C GLU A 144 9.58 16.87 -0.76
N TRP A 145 10.02 16.64 0.48
CA TRP A 145 10.78 17.62 1.25
C TRP A 145 12.07 18.09 0.54
N ARG A 146 12.78 17.18 -0.12
CA ARG A 146 14.00 17.50 -0.88
C ARG A 146 13.70 18.34 -2.12
N GLY A 147 12.61 18.04 -2.84
CA GLY A 147 12.17 18.81 -4.00
C GLY A 147 11.85 20.27 -3.64
N GLN A 148 11.15 20.50 -2.52
CA GLN A 148 10.80 21.84 -2.06
C GLN A 148 12.03 22.69 -1.69
N LYS A 149 13.03 22.09 -1.04
CA LYS A 149 14.30 22.76 -0.70
C LYS A 149 15.07 23.20 -1.94
N THR A 150 15.13 22.38 -2.99
CA THR A 150 15.85 22.76 -4.22
C THR A 150 15.18 23.91 -4.97
N THR A 151 13.86 24.03 -4.91
CA THR A 151 13.11 25.12 -5.56
C THR A 151 13.22 26.43 -4.77
N SER A 152 13.23 26.37 -3.44
CA SER A 152 13.37 27.56 -2.57
C SER A 152 14.76 28.22 -2.65
N TRP A 153 15.83 27.47 -2.93
CA TRP A 153 17.19 28.04 -3.07
C TRP A 153 17.46 28.72 -4.41
N LYS A 154 16.59 28.55 -5.42
CA LYS A 154 16.71 29.21 -6.73
C LYS A 154 16.09 30.61 -6.80
N GLY A 155 15.50 31.10 -5.70
CA GLY A 155 14.80 32.38 -5.63
C GLY A 155 15.53 33.49 -4.87
N VAL A 156 16.79 33.29 -4.49
CA VAL A 156 17.62 34.33 -3.84
C VAL A 156 18.79 34.64 -4.75
N GLN A 157 18.61 35.65 -5.61
CA GLN A 157 19.68 36.38 -6.29
C GLN A 157 19.64 37.83 -5.83
#